data_AF-A0A931X9P4-F1
#
_entry.id   AF-A0A931X9P4-F1
#
_cell.length_a   1.000
_cell.length_b   1.000
_cell.length_c   1.000
_cell.angle_alpha   90.00
_cell.angle_beta   90.00
_cell.angle_gamma   90.00
#
_symmetry.space_group_name_H-M   'P 1'
#
loop_
_entity.id
_entity.type
_entity.pdbx_description
1 polymer ?
#
loop_
_entity_poly.entity_id
_entity_poly.type
_entity_poly.pdbx_seq_one_letter_code
_entity_poly.pdbx_strand_id
1 'polypeptide(L)' 'LHALHMVVGIAIMLVILRMAWRGTFTPEYYSPVEVSGLYWHFVDIVWIFLFPLLYLLGRH' A
#
# COMPACT_ATOMS: atom_id res chain seq x y z
N LEU A 1 11.25 -4.07 10.03
CA LEU A 1 10.45 -4.53 8.87
C LEU A 1 9.08 -3.86 8.79
N HIS A 2 8.27 -3.87 9.85
CA HIS A 2 6.97 -3.15 9.85
C HIS A 2 7.11 -1.63 9.55
N ALA A 3 8.07 -0.95 10.19
CA ALA A 3 8.37 0.46 9.89
C ALA A 3 8.83 0.69 8.44
N LEU A 4 9.54 -0.26 7.82
CA LEU A 4 9.94 -0.18 6.42
C LEU A 4 8.71 -0.29 5.51
N HIS A 5 7.80 -1.22 5.81
CA HIS A 5 6.53 -1.37 5.09
C HIS A 5 5.67 -0.10 5.16
N MET A 6 5.53 0.50 6.34
CA MET A 6 4.86 1.80 6.53
C MET A 6 5.48 2.90 5.66
N VAL A 7 6.82 2.99 5.61
CA VAL A 7 7.53 3.99 4.80
C VAL A 7 7.34 3.76 3.29
N VAL A 8 7.39 2.50 2.84
CA VAL A 8 7.12 2.15 1.44
C VAL A 8 5.68 2.52 1.04
N GLY A 9 4.73 2.35 1.96
CA GLY A 9 3.33 2.74 1.74
C GLY A 9 3.11 4.20 1.60
N ILE A 10 3.68 4.97 2.52
CA ILE A 10 3.63 6.42 2.46
C ILE A 10 4.28 6.92 1.16
N ALA A 11 5.41 6.33 0.74
CA ALA A 11 6.06 6.68 -0.51
C ALA A 11 5.18 6.42 -1.74
N ILE A 12 4.53 5.25 -1.83
CA ILE A 12 3.62 4.91 -2.93
C ILE A 12 2.40 5.83 -2.95
N MET A 13 1.79 6.09 -1.79
CA MET A 13 0.66 7.00 -1.66
C MET A 13 1.03 8.43 -2.09
N LEU A 14 2.22 8.92 -1.71
CA LEU A 14 2.73 10.23 -2.11
C LEU A 14 3.00 10.32 -3.61
N VAL A 15 3.47 9.26 -4.25
CA VAL A 15 3.68 9.21 -5.70
C VAL A 15 2.35 9.29 -6.44
N ILE A 16 1.34 8.51 -6.03
CA ILE A 16 -0.01 8.54 -6.62
C ILE A 16 -0.65 9.91 -6.39
N LEU A 17 -0.55 10.47 -5.18
CA LEU A 17 -1.05 11.80 -4.86
C LEU A 17 -0.39 12.88 -5.74
N ARG A 18 0.92 12.80 -5.95
CA ARG A 18 1.65 13.72 -6.83
C ARG A 18 1.21 13.59 -8.29
N MET A 19 0.96 12.38 -8.77
CA MET A 19 0.43 12.15 -10.13
C MET A 19 -1.01 12.67 -10.27
N ALA A 20 -1.84 12.48 -9.26
CA ALA A 20 -3.20 13.01 -9.21
C ALA A 20 -3.21 14.54 -9.22
N TRP A 21 -2.32 15.18 -8.45
CA TRP A 21 -2.25 16.63 -8.37
C TRP A 21 -1.73 17.28 -9.66
N ARG A 22 -0.97 16.54 -10.48
CA ARG A 22 -0.55 16.96 -11.82
C ARG A 22 -1.65 16.80 -12.88
N GLY A 23 -2.86 16.38 -12.49
CA GLY A 23 -3.99 16.18 -13.40
C GLY A 23 -3.79 15.01 -14.38
N THR A 24 -2.91 14.05 -14.04
CA THR A 24 -2.62 12.90 -14.91
C THR A 24 -3.78 11.89 -14.93
N PHE A 25 -4.67 11.94 -13.93
CA PHE A 25 -5.86 11.11 -13.87
C PHE A 25 -7.08 11.95 -14.26
N THR A 26 -7.67 11.64 -15.40
CA THR A 26 -8.98 12.14 -15.85
C THR A 26 -10.11 11.22 -15.34
N PRO A 27 -11.37 11.67 -15.33
CA PRO A 27 -12.52 10.85 -14.94
C PRO A 27 -12.69 9.57 -15.78
N GLU A 28 -12.13 9.53 -16.99
CA GLU A 28 -12.09 8.32 -17.83
C GLU A 28 -10.84 7.44 -17.57
N TYR A 29 -9.85 7.92 -16.81
CA TYR A 29 -8.56 7.26 -16.57
C TYR A 29 -8.16 7.26 -15.08
N TYR A 30 -9.08 6.87 -14.19
CA TYR A 30 -8.82 6.68 -12.76
C TYR A 30 -8.35 5.26 -12.40
N SER A 31 -8.44 4.32 -13.34
CA SER A 31 -8.07 2.91 -13.15
C SER A 31 -6.69 2.69 -12.50
N PRO A 32 -5.63 3.44 -12.85
CA PRO A 32 -4.33 3.26 -12.19
C PRO A 32 -4.34 3.60 -10.69
N VAL A 33 -5.15 4.57 -10.26
CA VAL A 33 -5.30 4.95 -8.85
C VAL A 33 -6.00 3.83 -8.08
N GLU A 34 -7.08 3.31 -8.65
CA GLU A 34 -7.87 2.24 -8.04
C GLU A 34 -7.08 0.94 -7.92
N VAL A 35 -6.39 0.52 -8.99
CA VAL A 35 -5.52 -0.67 -8.99
C VAL A 35 -4.38 -0.52 -7.98
N SER A 36 -3.77 0.67 -7.91
CA SER A 36 -2.68 0.91 -6.96
C SER A 36 -3.17 0.90 -5.51
N GLY A 37 -4.34 1.48 -5.25
CA GLY A 37 -4.99 1.41 -3.93
C GLY A 37 -5.35 -0.02 -3.55
N LEU A 38 -5.91 -0.79 -4.48
CA LEU A 38 -6.26 -2.20 -4.27
C LEU A 38 -5.02 -3.05 -3.99
N TYR A 39 -3.93 -2.83 -4.74
CA TYR A 39 -2.64 -3.49 -4.49
C TYR A 39 -2.09 -3.14 -3.11
N TRP A 40 -2.15 -1.86 -2.72
CA TRP A 40 -1.71 -1.42 -1.40
C TRP A 40 -2.49 -2.11 -0.27
N HIS A 41 -3.82 -2.14 -0.38
CA HIS A 41 -4.68 -2.84 0.58
C HIS A 41 -4.40 -4.34 0.65
N PHE A 42 -4.13 -4.99 -0.49
CA PHE A 42 -3.79 -6.40 -0.50
C PHE A 42 -2.50 -6.69 0.29
N VAL A 43 -1.45 -5.89 0.08
CA VAL A 43 -0.19 -6.03 0.82
C VAL A 43 -0.39 -5.80 2.32
N ASP A 44 -1.20 -4.80 2.69
CA ASP A 44 -1.54 -4.49 4.09
C ASP A 44 -2.24 -5.68 4.78
N ILE A 45 -3.24 -6.27 4.12
CA ILE A 45 -3.96 -7.46 4.62
C ILE A 45 -2.99 -8.64 4.81
N VAL A 46 -2.17 -8.95 3.80
CA VAL A 46 -1.16 -10.03 3.89
C VAL A 46 -0.22 -9.81 5.08
N TRP A 47 0.16 -8.56 5.33
CA TRP A 47 1.04 -8.22 6.46
C TRP A 47 0.35 -8.37 7.82
N ILE A 48 -0.92 -7.97 7.93
CA ILE A 48 -1.75 -8.18 9.13
C ILE A 48 -1.83 -9.66 9.53
N PHE A 49 -1.83 -10.57 8.56
CA PHE A 49 -1.83 -12.02 8.86
C PHE A 49 -0.43 -12.58 9.10
N LEU A 50 0.57 -12.19 8.30
CA LEU A 50 1.94 -12.69 8.44
C LEU A 50 2.62 -12.24 9.73
N PHE A 51 2.38 -11.00 10.17
CA PHE A 51 3.02 -10.45 11.36
C PHE A 51 2.71 -11.28 12.63
N PRO A 52 1.45 -11.51 13.03
CA PRO A 52 1.16 -12.37 14.18
C PRO A 52 1.58 -13.82 13.94
N LEU A 53 1.40 -14.36 12.73
CA LEU A 53 1.79 -15.74 12.43
C LEU A 53 3.30 -15.98 12.62
N LEU A 54 4.16 -15.03 12.25
CA LEU A 54 5.61 -15.18 12.38
C LEU A 54 6.14 -14.69 13.74
N TYR A 55 5.57 -13.61 14.29
CA TYR A 55 6.09 -12.93 15.49
C TYR A 55 5.38 -13.31 16.80
N LEU A 56 4.11 -13.76 16.78
CA LEU A 56 3.42 -14.26 17.98
C LEU A 56 3.56 -15.78 18.10
N LEU A 57 3.45 -16.52 16.99
CA LEU A 57 3.56 -17.99 16.98
C LEU A 57 5.01 -18.49 17.01
N GLY A 58 5.98 -17.70 16.53
CA GLY A 58 7.41 -18.00 16.59
C GLY A 58 8.09 -17.66 17.92
N ARG A 59 7.34 -17.18 18.93
CA ARG A 59 7.85 -16.92 20.29
C ARG A 59 7.49 -18.09 21.20
N HIS A 60 8.20 -19.20 21.05
CA HIS A 60 8.28 -20.29 22.03
C HIS A 60 9.65 -20.95 21.96
#